data_AF-A0A954EYR3-F1
#
_entry.id   AF-A0A954EYR3-F1
#
_cell.length_a   1.000
_cell.length_b   1.000
_cell.length_c   1.000
_cell.angle_alpha   90.00
_cell.angle_beta   90.00
_cell.angle_gamma   90.00
#
_symmetry.space_group_name_H-M   'P 1'
#
loop_
_entity.id
_entity.type
_entity.pdbx_description
1 polymer ?
#
loop_
_entity_poly.entity_id
_entity_poly.type
_entity_poly.pdbx_seq_one_letter_code
_entity_poly.pdbx_strand_id
1 'polypeptide(L)'
;MRRLRRGWPNGPCPKPNAPSSRRAATGGDNRGRQPCEERDPQLAIDIRLIVEPHTHTDPELKTDRVYLNLSAAEVRAALQERGDRDEELPSERTLRDVLNRMNYRLKRVQKGKPLKKTEHTDAIFDNVKDVRASSAEEPETLEISVDTKAKVKLGEYSQGGRKSNRQRWQRCQGVGS
;
A
#
# COMPACT_ATOMS: atom_id res chain seq x y z
N MET A 1 42.79 -36.78 -11.51
CA MET A 1 41.44 -37.08 -10.97
C MET A 1 40.44 -36.03 -11.43
N ARG A 2 39.47 -36.39 -12.29
CA ARG A 2 38.41 -35.50 -12.80
C ARG A 2 37.23 -35.48 -11.82
N ARG A 3 36.81 -34.30 -11.36
CA ARG A 3 35.60 -34.11 -10.55
C ARG A 3 34.37 -34.19 -11.46
N LEU A 4 33.54 -35.22 -11.30
CA LEU A 4 32.22 -35.27 -11.93
C LEU A 4 31.27 -34.29 -11.24
N ARG A 5 30.65 -33.41 -12.03
CA ARG A 5 29.51 -32.58 -11.63
C ARG A 5 28.32 -33.51 -11.36
N ARG A 6 27.77 -33.48 -10.14
CA ARG A 6 26.51 -34.15 -9.82
C ARG A 6 25.34 -33.27 -10.28
N GLY A 7 24.76 -33.61 -11.43
CA GLY A 7 23.48 -33.07 -11.89
C GLY A 7 22.35 -33.56 -10.99
N TRP A 8 21.41 -32.67 -10.67
CA TRP A 8 20.20 -33.02 -9.95
C TRP A 8 19.23 -33.70 -10.93
N PRO A 9 18.68 -34.89 -10.62
CA PRO A 9 17.71 -35.54 -11.49
C PRO A 9 16.39 -34.77 -11.47
N ASN A 10 16.02 -34.23 -12.63
CA ASN A 10 14.68 -33.73 -12.90
C ASN A 10 13.69 -34.91 -12.89
N GLY A 11 13.09 -35.19 -11.74
CA GLY A 11 11.99 -36.14 -11.59
C GLY A 11 10.79 -35.45 -10.94
N PRO A 12 9.57 -35.56 -11.48
CA PRO A 12 8.39 -34.98 -10.85
C PRO A 12 7.98 -35.77 -9.60
N CYS A 13 7.54 -35.04 -8.57
CA CYS A 13 7.02 -35.61 -7.32
C CYS A 13 5.76 -36.46 -7.58
N PRO A 14 5.63 -37.68 -7.01
CA PRO A 14 4.41 -38.46 -7.12
C PRO A 14 3.33 -37.91 -6.18
N LYS A 15 2.10 -37.80 -6.67
CA LYS A 15 0.92 -37.47 -5.86
C LYS A 15 0.11 -38.74 -5.57
N PRO A 16 -0.54 -38.87 -4.40
CA PRO A 16 -1.32 -40.05 -4.04
C PRO A 16 -2.63 -40.15 -4.84
N ASN A 17 -2.94 -41.38 -5.28
CA ASN A 17 -4.22 -41.81 -5.86
C ASN A 17 -5.31 -41.85 -4.77
N ALA A 18 -6.58 -41.53 -5.02
CA ALA A 18 -7.59 -42.42 -5.63
C ALA A 18 -8.94 -41.68 -5.82
N PRO A 19 -9.93 -42.23 -6.56
CA PRO A 19 -10.81 -41.49 -7.45
C PRO A 19 -12.23 -41.26 -6.93
N SER A 20 -12.92 -40.24 -7.45
CA SER A 20 -14.38 -40.22 -7.49
C SER A 20 -14.87 -40.00 -8.92
N SER A 21 -15.90 -40.78 -9.23
CA SER A 21 -16.45 -41.05 -10.55
C SER A 21 -17.02 -39.80 -11.22
N ARG A 22 -16.62 -39.58 -12.47
CA ARG A 22 -17.48 -39.15 -13.58
C ARG A 22 -16.68 -39.24 -14.87
N ARG A 23 -16.97 -40.24 -15.69
CA ARG A 23 -16.56 -40.26 -17.09
C ARG A 23 -17.45 -39.28 -17.84
N ALA A 24 -16.87 -38.33 -18.57
CA ALA A 24 -17.52 -37.67 -19.67
C ALA A 24 -16.48 -37.35 -20.76
N ALA A 25 -16.72 -37.95 -21.92
CA ALA A 25 -16.30 -37.59 -23.28
C ALA A 25 -14.90 -36.99 -23.51
N THR A 26 -14.08 -37.79 -24.19
CA THR A 26 -12.99 -37.33 -25.06
C THR A 26 -13.54 -36.44 -26.19
N GLY A 27 -13.10 -35.18 -26.23
CA GLY A 27 -13.24 -34.27 -27.35
C GLY A 27 -12.13 -33.22 -27.24
N GLY A 28 -11.16 -33.29 -28.14
CA GLY A 28 -9.95 -32.48 -28.09
C GLY A 28 -10.22 -31.00 -28.37
N ASP A 29 -9.72 -30.16 -27.49
CA ASP A 29 -9.42 -28.76 -27.77
C ASP A 29 -8.44 -28.31 -26.70
N ASN A 30 -7.33 -27.69 -27.10
CA ASN A 30 -6.42 -27.02 -26.16
C ASN A 30 -7.06 -25.73 -25.63
N ARG A 31 -8.25 -25.83 -25.04
CA ARG A 31 -8.90 -24.74 -24.34
C ARG A 31 -8.27 -24.65 -22.97
N GLY A 32 -7.31 -23.72 -22.83
CA GLY A 32 -6.81 -23.32 -21.52
C GLY A 32 -7.96 -22.98 -20.57
N ARG A 33 -7.69 -23.00 -19.27
CA ARG A 33 -8.68 -22.66 -18.23
C ARG A 33 -9.34 -21.33 -18.58
N GLN A 34 -10.67 -21.35 -18.73
CA GLN A 34 -11.44 -20.15 -19.06
C GLN A 34 -11.18 -19.04 -18.02
N PRO A 35 -11.07 -17.77 -18.46
CA PRO A 35 -10.97 -16.63 -17.57
C PRO A 35 -12.14 -16.59 -16.59
N CYS A 36 -11.91 -16.11 -15.36
CA CYS A 36 -12.96 -16.13 -14.34
C CYS A 36 -14.11 -15.17 -14.66
N GLU A 37 -13.86 -14.09 -15.40
CA GLU A 37 -14.87 -13.16 -15.90
C GLU A 37 -15.77 -13.76 -17.01
N GLU A 38 -15.30 -14.76 -17.74
CA GLU A 38 -16.12 -15.48 -18.75
C GLU A 38 -16.92 -16.60 -18.09
N ARG A 39 -16.36 -17.21 -17.05
CA ARG A 39 -17.02 -18.28 -16.29
C ARG A 39 -18.16 -17.73 -15.43
N ASP A 40 -18.01 -16.53 -14.90
CA ASP A 40 -19.01 -15.86 -14.07
C ASP A 40 -19.23 -14.41 -14.52
N PRO A 41 -20.29 -14.14 -15.30
CA PRO A 41 -20.60 -12.80 -15.76
C PRO A 41 -21.10 -11.88 -14.65
N GLN A 42 -21.63 -12.41 -13.54
CA GLN A 42 -22.09 -11.58 -12.41
C GLN A 42 -20.91 -10.92 -11.70
N LEU A 43 -19.86 -11.71 -11.44
CA LEU A 43 -18.60 -11.19 -10.89
C LEU A 43 -18.03 -10.04 -11.72
N ALA A 44 -18.11 -10.12 -13.06
CA ALA A 44 -17.64 -9.04 -13.93
C ALA A 44 -18.48 -7.76 -13.80
N ILE A 45 -19.80 -7.88 -13.62
CA ILE A 45 -20.70 -6.75 -13.37
C ILE A 45 -20.39 -6.12 -12.01
N ASP A 46 -20.19 -6.94 -10.98
CA ASP A 46 -19.91 -6.45 -9.64
C ASP A 46 -18.57 -5.73 -9.55
N ILE A 47 -17.55 -6.26 -10.23
CA ILE A 47 -16.26 -5.56 -10.34
C ILE A 47 -16.44 -4.22 -11.05
N ARG A 48 -17.21 -4.15 -12.14
CA ARG A 48 -17.46 -2.87 -12.85
C ARG A 48 -18.13 -1.85 -11.94
N LEU A 49 -19.16 -2.25 -11.20
CA LEU A 49 -19.89 -1.35 -10.31
C LEU A 49 -18.99 -0.75 -9.22
N ILE A 50 -18.07 -1.55 -8.66
CA ILE A 50 -17.10 -1.09 -7.66
C ILE A 50 -16.05 -0.18 -8.29
N VAL A 51 -15.59 -0.53 -9.50
CA VAL A 51 -14.43 0.09 -10.12
C VAL A 51 -14.79 1.42 -10.79
N GLU A 52 -15.91 1.50 -11.50
CA GLU A 52 -16.37 2.67 -12.26
C GLU A 52 -16.28 4.01 -11.51
N PRO A 53 -16.78 4.16 -10.26
CA PRO A 53 -16.69 5.43 -9.53
C PRO A 53 -15.25 5.86 -9.21
N HIS A 54 -14.29 4.94 -9.27
CA HIS A 54 -12.88 5.19 -8.97
C HIS A 54 -12.00 5.20 -10.23
N THR A 55 -12.62 5.28 -11.41
CA THR A 55 -11.94 5.40 -12.71
C THR A 55 -11.54 6.83 -13.02
N HIS A 56 -10.41 6.97 -13.72
CA HIS A 56 -9.95 8.21 -14.32
C HIS A 56 -9.45 7.92 -15.73
N THR A 57 -9.89 8.69 -16.72
CA THR A 57 -9.41 8.58 -18.09
C THR A 57 -7.96 9.07 -18.21
N ASP A 58 -7.32 8.75 -19.33
CA ASP A 58 -5.99 9.26 -19.63
C ASP A 58 -5.96 10.81 -19.54
N PRO A 59 -5.09 11.42 -18.70
CA PRO A 59 -5.04 12.87 -18.57
C PRO A 59 -4.75 13.61 -19.88
N GLU A 60 -4.02 12.97 -20.80
CA GLU A 60 -3.72 13.54 -22.12
C GLU A 60 -4.83 13.28 -23.15
N LEU A 61 -5.83 12.44 -22.82
CA LEU A 61 -6.91 11.99 -23.70
C LEU A 61 -6.42 11.41 -25.05
N LYS A 62 -5.18 10.92 -25.09
CA LYS A 62 -4.59 10.32 -26.29
C LYS A 62 -4.88 8.83 -26.40
N THR A 63 -5.26 8.20 -25.28
CA THR A 63 -5.49 6.76 -25.21
C THR A 63 -6.79 6.46 -24.48
N ASP A 64 -7.45 5.36 -24.87
CA ASP A 64 -8.63 4.82 -24.19
C ASP A 64 -8.28 4.11 -22.88
N ARG A 65 -7.16 4.48 -22.26
CA ARG A 65 -6.68 3.84 -21.03
C ARG A 65 -7.46 4.39 -19.86
N VAL A 66 -7.99 3.48 -19.05
CA VAL A 66 -8.68 3.83 -17.81
C VAL A 66 -7.78 3.48 -16.63
N TYR A 67 -7.50 4.50 -15.83
CA TYR A 67 -6.70 4.39 -14.63
C TYR A 67 -7.58 4.23 -13.40
N LEU A 68 -7.16 3.34 -12.50
CA LEU A 68 -7.81 3.10 -11.22
C LEU A 68 -6.95 3.61 -10.08
N ASN A 69 -7.63 4.11 -9.05
CA ASN A 69 -7.04 4.43 -7.76
C ASN A 69 -7.10 3.26 -6.76
N LEU A 70 -7.89 2.22 -7.06
CA LEU A 70 -8.06 1.03 -6.22
C LEU A 70 -7.11 -0.09 -6.64
N SER A 71 -6.46 -0.69 -5.65
CA SER A 71 -5.67 -1.90 -5.80
C SER A 71 -6.55 -3.15 -5.88
N ALA A 72 -6.00 -4.25 -6.42
CA ALA A 72 -6.71 -5.52 -6.52
C ALA A 72 -7.09 -6.10 -5.14
N ALA A 73 -6.33 -5.78 -4.08
CA ALA A 73 -6.64 -6.19 -2.71
C ALA A 73 -7.86 -5.43 -2.16
N GLU A 74 -7.95 -4.12 -2.44
CA GLU A 74 -9.10 -3.29 -2.05
C GLU A 74 -10.36 -3.70 -2.82
N VAL A 75 -10.24 -4.02 -4.11
CA VAL A 75 -11.37 -4.57 -4.89
C VAL A 75 -11.85 -5.89 -4.29
N ARG A 76 -10.94 -6.77 -3.85
CA ARG A 76 -11.31 -8.01 -3.16
C ARG A 76 -12.05 -7.75 -1.85
N ALA A 77 -11.58 -6.80 -1.06
CA ALA A 77 -12.24 -6.41 0.19
C ALA A 77 -13.65 -5.82 -0.08
N ALA A 78 -13.79 -4.97 -1.10
CA ALA A 78 -15.07 -4.41 -1.49
C ALA A 78 -16.07 -5.48 -1.98
N LEU A 79 -15.59 -6.53 -2.65
CA LEU A 79 -16.42 -7.68 -3.02
C LEU A 79 -16.86 -8.50 -1.80
N GLN A 80 -15.97 -8.71 -0.83
CA GLN A 80 -16.33 -9.35 0.45
C GLN A 80 -17.39 -8.55 1.22
N GLU A 81 -17.29 -7.22 1.25
CA GLU A 81 -18.27 -6.34 1.90
C GLU A 81 -19.66 -6.42 1.25
N ARG A 82 -19.74 -6.70 -0.07
CA ARG A 82 -21.01 -6.92 -0.78
C ARG A 82 -21.61 -8.31 -0.53
N GLY A 83 -20.86 -9.23 0.08
CA GLY A 83 -21.35 -10.54 0.51
C GLY A 83 -20.81 -11.74 -0.28
N ASP A 84 -19.79 -11.54 -1.12
CA ASP A 84 -19.15 -12.64 -1.84
C ASP A 84 -18.33 -13.53 -0.88
N ARG A 85 -18.47 -14.85 -1.02
CA ARG A 85 -17.75 -15.82 -0.19
C ARG A 85 -16.27 -15.86 -0.55
N ASP A 86 -15.41 -15.96 0.45
CA ASP A 86 -13.95 -15.89 0.27
C ASP A 86 -13.39 -17.01 -0.63
N GLU A 87 -14.06 -18.17 -0.63
CA GLU A 87 -13.70 -19.34 -1.42
C GLU A 87 -14.07 -19.21 -2.90
N GLU A 88 -15.07 -18.38 -3.21
CA GLU A 88 -15.57 -18.14 -4.57
C GLU A 88 -14.81 -16.98 -5.23
N LEU A 89 -14.24 -16.09 -4.41
CA LEU A 89 -13.46 -14.94 -4.86
C LEU A 89 -12.11 -15.36 -5.48
N PRO A 90 -11.74 -14.79 -6.64
CA PRO A 90 -10.42 -15.00 -7.21
C PRO A 90 -9.31 -14.46 -6.28
N SER A 91 -8.12 -15.07 -6.36
CA SER A 91 -6.95 -14.54 -5.66
C SER A 91 -6.61 -13.12 -6.12
N GLU A 92 -5.93 -12.33 -5.28
CA GLU A 92 -5.53 -10.96 -5.61
C GLU A 92 -4.78 -10.87 -6.96
N ARG A 93 -3.92 -11.85 -7.24
CA ARG A 93 -3.19 -11.94 -8.51
C ARG A 93 -4.15 -12.13 -9.69
N THR A 94 -5.13 -13.00 -9.54
CA THR A 94 -6.14 -13.26 -10.58
C THR A 94 -7.00 -12.02 -10.81
N LEU A 95 -7.45 -11.33 -9.75
CA LEU A 95 -8.18 -10.07 -9.86
C LEU A 95 -7.37 -8.99 -10.59
N ARG A 96 -6.07 -8.87 -10.30
CA ARG A 96 -5.19 -7.96 -11.05
C ARG A 96 -5.18 -8.29 -12.55
N ASP A 97 -5.12 -9.57 -12.91
CA ASP A 97 -5.14 -9.99 -14.31
C ASP A 97 -6.50 -9.72 -14.97
N VAL A 98 -7.61 -9.94 -14.26
CA VAL A 98 -8.98 -9.60 -14.71
C VAL A 98 -9.11 -8.11 -14.98
N LEU A 99 -8.68 -7.26 -14.04
CA LEU A 99 -8.70 -5.81 -14.19
C LEU A 99 -7.89 -5.37 -15.41
N ASN A 100 -6.68 -5.94 -15.59
CA ASN A 100 -5.85 -5.65 -16.76
C ASN A 100 -6.52 -6.07 -18.09
N ARG A 101 -7.24 -7.20 -18.12
CA ARG A 101 -7.99 -7.66 -19.30
C ARG A 101 -9.20 -6.78 -19.60
N MET A 102 -9.86 -6.25 -18.57
CA MET A 102 -10.91 -5.23 -18.70
C MET A 102 -10.36 -3.82 -18.99
N ASN A 103 -9.07 -3.69 -19.34
CA ASN A 103 -8.40 -2.43 -19.66
C ASN A 103 -8.30 -1.41 -18.50
N TYR A 104 -8.44 -1.89 -17.27
CA TYR A 104 -8.20 -1.09 -16.07
C TYR A 104 -6.76 -1.21 -15.59
N ARG A 105 -6.09 -0.08 -15.36
CA ARG A 105 -4.70 -0.05 -14.90
C ARG A 105 -4.56 0.73 -13.60
N LEU A 106 -3.89 0.14 -12.61
CA LEU A 106 -3.55 0.86 -11.38
C LEU A 106 -2.55 1.97 -11.68
N LYS A 107 -2.91 3.21 -11.35
CA LYS A 107 -2.00 4.35 -11.37
C LYS A 107 -2.13 5.07 -10.05
N ARG A 108 -1.00 5.32 -9.38
CA ARG A 108 -0.99 6.20 -8.21
C ARG A 108 -1.21 7.62 -8.69
N VAL A 109 -2.44 8.11 -8.57
CA VAL A 109 -2.77 9.50 -8.88
C VAL A 109 -2.27 10.38 -7.74
N GLN A 110 -1.55 11.45 -8.07
CA GLN A 110 -1.17 12.45 -7.07
C GLN A 110 -2.40 13.28 -6.71
N LYS A 111 -2.87 13.14 -5.47
CA LYS A 111 -3.98 13.94 -4.92
C LYS A 111 -3.48 15.36 -4.61
N GLY A 112 -3.43 16.19 -5.66
CA GLY A 112 -3.21 17.63 -5.59
C GLY A 112 -1.77 18.07 -5.26
N LYS A 113 -1.29 19.08 -5.97
CA LYS A 113 -0.19 19.91 -5.46
C LYS A 113 -0.78 20.77 -4.35
N PRO A 114 -0.13 20.92 -3.18
CA PRO A 114 -0.65 21.80 -2.14
C PRO A 114 -0.87 23.19 -2.72
N LEU A 115 -2.08 23.74 -2.55
CA LEU A 115 -2.35 25.12 -2.93
C LEU A 115 -1.38 26.00 -2.12
N LYS A 116 -0.65 26.86 -2.83
CA LYS A 116 0.11 27.95 -2.18
C LYS A 116 -0.87 28.89 -1.45
N LYS A 117 -0.32 29.75 -0.57
CA LYS A 117 -1.04 30.72 0.30
C LYS A 117 -2.46 31.06 -0.17
N THR A 118 -3.45 30.77 0.68
CA THR A 118 -4.84 31.19 0.49
C THR A 118 -5.00 32.66 0.88
N GLU A 119 -5.96 33.37 0.28
CA GLU A 119 -6.18 34.82 0.47
C GLU A 119 -6.37 35.21 1.94
N HIS A 120 -6.98 34.34 2.74
CA HIS A 120 -7.23 34.57 4.17
C HIS A 120 -6.02 34.35 5.07
N THR A 121 -4.91 33.80 4.54
CA THR A 121 -3.73 33.47 5.36
C THR A 121 -3.15 34.72 6.00
N ASP A 122 -2.93 35.76 5.20
CA ASP A 122 -2.26 36.98 5.67
C ASP A 122 -3.18 37.76 6.65
N ALA A 123 -4.51 37.77 6.39
CA ALA A 123 -5.50 38.37 7.30
C ALA A 123 -5.55 37.72 8.70
N ILE A 124 -5.33 36.40 8.79
CA ILE A 124 -5.26 35.70 10.09
C ILE A 124 -4.00 36.14 10.87
N PHE A 125 -2.86 36.26 10.20
CA PHE A 125 -1.62 36.67 10.85
C PHE A 125 -1.64 38.14 11.28
N ASP A 126 -2.26 39.03 10.50
CA ASP A 126 -2.44 40.43 10.86
C ASP A 126 -3.31 40.56 12.12
N ASN A 127 -4.44 39.83 12.20
CA ASN A 127 -5.28 39.82 13.39
C ASN A 127 -4.53 39.31 14.64
N VAL A 128 -3.76 38.22 14.52
CA VAL A 128 -2.96 37.69 15.64
C VAL A 128 -1.91 38.72 16.09
N LYS A 129 -1.33 39.46 15.15
CA LYS A 129 -0.34 40.51 15.45
C LYS A 129 -0.99 41.69 16.17
N ASP A 130 -2.18 42.11 15.75
CA ASP A 130 -2.93 43.19 16.39
C ASP A 130 -3.32 42.82 17.82
N VAL A 131 -3.82 41.60 18.04
CA VAL A 131 -4.15 41.10 19.38
C VAL A 131 -2.92 41.06 20.28
N ARG A 132 -1.77 40.58 19.77
CA ARG A 132 -0.51 40.60 20.53
C ARG A 132 -0.05 42.01 20.88
N ALA A 133 -0.20 42.96 19.96
CA ALA A 133 0.14 44.36 20.22
C ALA A 133 -0.73 44.94 21.35
N SER A 134 -2.05 44.70 21.32
CA SER A 134 -2.95 45.14 22.40
C SER A 134 -2.62 44.49 23.74
N SER A 135 -2.30 43.20 23.76
CA SER A 135 -1.95 42.48 24.99
C SER A 135 -0.59 42.87 25.56
N ALA A 136 0.33 43.41 24.75
CA ALA A 136 1.63 43.89 25.22
C ALA A 136 1.55 45.22 26.00
N GLU A 137 0.49 46.00 25.77
CA GLU A 137 0.26 47.29 26.47
C GLU A 137 -0.41 47.09 27.83
N GLU A 138 -1.02 45.93 28.07
CA GLU A 138 -1.73 45.60 29.31
C GLU A 138 -0.79 44.97 30.34
N PRO A 139 -0.53 45.62 31.49
CA PRO A 139 0.42 45.11 32.48
C PRO A 139 -0.06 43.86 33.23
N GLU A 140 -1.34 43.49 33.12
CA GLU A 140 -1.89 42.25 33.71
C GLU A 140 -1.83 41.05 32.76
N THR A 141 -1.53 41.26 31.47
CA THR A 141 -1.54 40.20 30.45
C THR A 141 -0.10 39.77 30.15
N LEU A 142 0.22 38.51 30.46
CA LEU A 142 1.55 37.92 30.20
C LEU A 142 1.53 37.08 28.91
N GLU A 143 2.31 37.48 27.90
CA GLU A 143 2.54 36.65 26.71
C GLU A 143 3.61 35.59 26.99
N ILE A 144 3.24 34.31 26.86
CA ILE A 144 4.17 33.19 27.02
C ILE A 144 4.37 32.55 25.65
N SER A 145 5.53 32.81 25.02
CA SER A 145 5.95 32.10 23.80
C SER A 145 6.89 30.95 24.18
N VAL A 146 6.42 29.71 24.06
CA VAL A 146 7.27 28.51 24.22
C VAL A 146 7.41 27.85 22.86
N ASP A 147 8.50 28.17 22.16
CA ASP A 147 8.96 27.37 21.01
C ASP A 147 10.29 26.71 21.37
N THR A 148 10.26 25.38 21.48
CA THR A 148 11.49 24.60 21.48
C THR A 148 11.40 23.61 20.33
N LYS A 149 12.00 23.98 19.20
CA LYS A 149 12.14 23.10 18.04
C LYS A 149 12.85 21.77 18.39
N ALA A 150 13.60 21.74 19.49
CA ALA A 150 14.28 20.58 20.02
C ALA A 150 13.78 20.23 21.44
N LYS A 151 13.68 18.93 21.74
CA LYS A 151 13.27 18.43 23.06
C LYS A 151 14.23 18.92 24.15
N VAL A 152 13.78 19.89 24.96
CA VAL A 152 14.50 20.32 26.16
C VAL A 152 14.13 19.40 27.32
N LYS A 153 15.14 18.90 28.03
CA LYS A 153 14.94 18.11 29.25
C LYS A 153 14.87 19.09 30.42
N LEU A 154 13.69 19.26 30.99
CA LEU A 154 13.46 20.15 32.14
C LEU A 154 13.46 19.34 33.45
N GLY A 155 14.43 19.57 34.32
CA GLY A 155 14.63 18.87 35.61
C GLY A 155 16.09 18.59 35.96
N GLU A 156 16.37 18.18 37.22
CA GLU A 156 17.70 17.75 37.69
C GLU A 156 18.02 16.34 37.19
N TYR A 157 18.54 16.23 35.96
CA TYR A 157 18.92 14.93 35.38
C TYR A 157 20.38 14.58 35.68
N SER A 158 20.64 13.38 36.20
CA SER A 158 22.00 12.85 36.26
C SER A 158 22.57 12.67 34.84
N GLN A 159 23.85 13.02 34.66
CA GLN A 159 24.58 12.91 33.37
C GLN A 159 23.92 13.66 32.19
N GLY A 160 23.25 14.80 32.43
CA GLY A 160 22.58 15.58 31.38
C GLY A 160 21.46 14.79 30.66
N GLY A 161 20.89 13.80 31.35
CA GLY A 161 19.89 12.88 30.81
C GLY A 161 20.42 11.93 29.73
N ARG A 162 21.74 11.70 29.64
CA ARG A 162 22.32 10.66 28.78
C ARG A 162 22.17 9.30 29.46
N LYS A 163 21.74 8.28 28.71
CA LYS A 163 21.70 6.90 29.23
C LYS A 163 23.14 6.45 29.51
N SER A 164 23.43 5.94 30.70
CA SER A 164 24.73 5.30 30.94
C SER A 164 24.82 4.09 29.99
N ASN A 165 25.79 4.13 29.08
CA ASN A 165 25.98 3.02 28.15
C ASN A 165 26.44 1.79 28.96
N ARG A 166 25.51 0.90 29.28
CA ARG A 166 25.85 -0.47 29.70
C ARG A 166 26.03 -1.31 28.45
N GLN A 167 27.26 -1.85 28.36
CA GLN A 167 27.77 -2.88 27.43
C GLN A 167 28.62 -2.39 26.26
N ARG A 168 29.88 -2.07 26.58
CA ARG A 168 31.02 -2.24 25.66
C ARG A 168 31.25 -3.74 25.46
N TRP A 169 30.80 -4.30 24.35
CA TRP A 169 31.25 -5.63 23.90
C TRP A 169 32.77 -5.59 23.70
N GLN A 170 33.52 -6.33 24.51
CA GLN A 170 34.95 -6.52 24.31
C GLN A 170 35.13 -7.45 23.10
N ARG A 171 35.70 -6.95 22.00
CA ARG A 171 36.26 -7.82 20.96
C ARG A 171 37.53 -8.46 21.52
N CYS A 172 37.55 -9.78 21.55
CA CYS A 172 38.77 -10.56 21.73
C CYS A 172 39.80 -10.16 20.66
N GLN A 173 40.98 -9.68 21.07
CA GLN A 173 42.13 -9.55 20.17
C GLN A 173 42.77 -10.92 20.01
N GLY A 174 42.73 -11.49 18.80
CA GLY A 174 43.56 -12.61 18.42
C GLY A 174 44.98 -12.09 18.19
N VAL A 175 45.92 -12.54 19.02
CA VAL A 175 47.36 -12.30 18.85
C VAL A 175 47.85 -13.29 17.78
N GLY A 176 48.32 -12.77 16.66
CA GLY A 176 49.04 -13.53 15.64
C GLY A 176 50.43 -12.94 15.47
N SER A 177 51.44 -13.67 15.93
CA SER A 177 52.84 -13.66 15.48
C SER A 177 53.47 -14.96 15.96
#